data_AF-A0A0F9FL67-F1
#
_entry.id   AF-A0A0F9FL67-F1
#
_cell.length_a   1.000
_cell.length_b   1.000
_cell.length_c   1.000
_cell.angle_alpha   90.00
_cell.angle_beta   90.00
_cell.angle_gamma   90.00
#
_symmetry.space_group_name_H-M   'P 1'
#
loop_
_entity.id
_entity.type
_entity.pdbx_description
1 polymer ?
#
loop_
_entity_poly.entity_id
_entity_poly.type
_entity_poly.pdbx_seq_one_letter_code
_entity_poly.pdbx_strand_id
1 'polypeptide(L)'
;MLDSHTLRNTIFYFRLFLIFIILMTLVVWIEYWVRGEIGMATELLEMARSQWGREVLFAGGMLYILLLSLPFVPGVELGLLLMCIFGKEGIVFIYLFTVAGLTFAFLMGRWLPKNWIASRLE
;
A
#
# COMPACT_ATOMS: atom_id res chain seq x y z
N MET A 1 38.88 -33.96 22.22
CA MET A 1 37.72 -34.68 21.64
C MET A 1 36.56 -33.70 21.64
N LEU A 2 36.56 -32.74 20.70
CA LEU A 2 35.45 -31.80 20.55
C LEU A 2 34.45 -32.43 19.58
N ASP A 3 33.24 -32.67 20.03
CA ASP A 3 32.18 -33.28 19.22
C ASP A 3 31.90 -32.45 17.96
N SER A 4 31.89 -33.14 16.82
CA SER A 4 31.57 -32.56 15.50
C SER A 4 30.15 -31.98 15.42
N HIS A 5 29.28 -32.35 16.36
CA HIS A 5 27.95 -31.78 16.53
C HIS A 5 27.99 -30.37 17.16
N THR A 6 28.87 -30.11 18.12
CA THR A 6 28.96 -28.82 18.81
C THR A 6 29.56 -27.74 17.89
N LEU A 7 30.56 -28.10 17.09
CA LEU A 7 31.18 -27.22 16.10
C LEU A 7 30.19 -26.75 15.02
N ARG A 8 29.30 -27.63 14.57
CA ARG A 8 28.28 -27.32 13.55
C ARG A 8 27.22 -26.36 14.07
N ASN A 9 26.81 -26.51 15.32
CA ASN A 9 25.83 -25.63 15.96
C ASN A 9 26.41 -24.23 16.19
N THR A 10 27.68 -24.10 16.60
CA THR A 10 28.33 -22.78 16.76
C THR A 10 28.41 -21.99 15.46
N ILE A 11 28.75 -22.64 14.33
CA ILE A 11 28.77 -22.00 13.01
C ILE A 11 27.36 -21.60 12.58
N PHE A 12 26.35 -22.42 12.91
CA PHE A 12 24.95 -22.09 12.62
C PHE A 12 24.47 -20.85 13.38
N TYR A 13 24.73 -20.77 14.69
CA TYR A 13 24.39 -19.59 15.50
C TYR A 13 25.15 -18.35 15.04
N PHE A 14 26.43 -18.48 14.72
CA PHE A 14 27.23 -17.38 14.18
C PHE A 14 26.67 -16.87 12.84
N ARG A 15 26.28 -17.77 11.94
CA ARG A 15 25.66 -17.41 10.65
C ARG A 15 24.29 -16.75 10.85
N LEU A 16 23.47 -17.26 11.78
CA LEU A 16 22.18 -16.68 12.12
C LEU A 16 22.34 -15.25 12.68
N PHE A 17 23.32 -15.06 13.56
CA PHE A 17 23.66 -13.76 14.13
C PHE A 17 24.13 -12.77 13.05
N LEU A 18 24.97 -13.21 12.12
CA LEU A 18 25.46 -12.40 11.01
C LEU A 18 24.31 -11.99 10.06
N ILE A 19 23.40 -12.92 9.74
CA ILE A 19 22.19 -12.62 8.96
C ILE A 19 21.34 -11.58 9.69
N PHE A 20 21.14 -11.72 11.00
CA PHE A 20 20.35 -10.77 11.78
C PHE A 20 20.96 -9.37 11.78
N ILE A 21 22.29 -9.25 11.94
CA ILE A 21 23.00 -7.96 11.84
C ILE A 21 22.86 -7.34 10.45
N ILE A 22 23.04 -8.13 9.40
CA ILE A 22 22.86 -7.66 8.02
C ILE A 22 21.44 -7.14 7.82
N LEU A 23 20.44 -7.88 8.31
CA LEU A 23 19.04 -7.53 8.18
C LEU A 23 18.69 -6.26 8.94
N MET A 24 19.18 -6.10 10.17
CA MET A 24 19.08 -4.86 10.97
C MET A 24 19.70 -3.67 10.25
N THR A 25 20.90 -3.83 9.70
CA THR A 25 21.61 -2.77 8.97
C THR A 25 20.85 -2.38 7.70
N LEU A 26 20.28 -3.35 6.99
CA LEU A 26 19.49 -3.14 5.78
C LEU A 26 18.18 -2.40 6.08
N VAL A 27 17.49 -2.76 7.17
CA VAL A 27 16.29 -2.05 7.64
C VAL A 27 16.61 -0.59 7.95
N VAL A 28 17.69 -0.33 8.70
CA VAL A 28 18.12 1.04 9.04
C VAL A 28 18.49 1.82 7.77
N TRP A 29 19.20 1.19 6.84
CA TRP A 29 19.60 1.82 5.58
C TRP A 29 18.40 2.19 4.71
N ILE A 30 17.42 1.30 4.59
CA ILE A 30 16.12 1.58 3.96
C ILE A 30 15.46 2.76 4.66
N GLU A 31 15.42 2.79 5.98
CA GLU A 31 14.78 3.86 6.73
C GLU A 31 15.45 5.23 6.46
N TYR A 32 16.78 5.29 6.39
CA TYR A 32 17.51 6.51 6.05
C TYR A 32 17.23 6.98 4.62
N TRP A 33 17.22 6.07 3.65
CA TRP A 33 16.97 6.39 2.25
C TRP A 33 15.52 6.85 2.06
N VAL A 34 14.58 6.11 2.65
CA VAL A 34 13.15 6.40 2.65
C VAL A 34 12.87 7.75 3.32
N ARG A 35 13.47 8.07 4.47
CA ARG A 35 13.29 9.38 5.12
C ARG A 35 13.85 10.54 4.31
N GLY A 36 14.95 10.34 3.57
CA GLY A 36 15.54 11.36 2.72
C GLY A 36 14.65 11.77 1.54
N GLU A 37 14.01 10.79 0.89
CA GLU A 37 13.11 11.04 -0.24
C GLU A 37 11.70 11.43 0.21
N ILE A 38 11.19 10.80 1.26
CA ILE A 38 9.88 11.12 1.85
C ILE A 38 9.90 12.50 2.51
N GLY A 39 11.03 13.01 3.00
CA GLY A 39 11.13 14.35 3.62
C GLY A 39 10.59 15.47 2.71
N MET A 40 10.94 15.44 1.43
CA MET A 40 10.42 16.39 0.43
C MET A 40 8.94 16.15 0.12
N ALA A 41 8.52 14.88 0.05
CA ALA A 41 7.11 14.54 -0.13
C ALA A 41 6.27 14.97 1.08
N THR A 42 6.77 14.85 2.30
CA THR A 42 6.08 15.24 3.53
C THR A 42 5.91 16.74 3.64
N GLU A 43 6.87 17.56 3.20
CA GLU A 43 6.69 19.02 3.18
C GLU A 43 5.62 19.43 2.16
N LEU A 44 5.63 18.86 0.95
CA LEU A 44 4.57 19.10 -0.04
C LEU A 44 3.19 18.59 0.43
N LEU A 45 3.18 17.48 1.15
CA LEU A 45 1.97 16.90 1.73
C LEU A 45 1.44 17.69 2.90
N GLU A 46 2.30 18.25 3.76
CA GLU A 46 1.89 19.15 4.84
C GLU A 46 1.33 20.46 4.29
N MET A 47 1.94 21.02 3.24
CA MET A 47 1.37 22.16 2.51
C MET A 47 -0.02 21.84 1.96
N ALA A 48 -0.19 20.70 1.28
CA ALA A 48 -1.49 20.26 0.76
C ALA A 48 -2.52 19.99 1.87
N ARG A 49 -2.09 19.42 3.00
CA ARG A 49 -2.95 19.10 4.15
C ARG A 49 -3.41 20.35 4.90
N SER A 50 -2.54 21.35 5.04
CA SER A 50 -2.81 22.59 5.81
C SER A 50 -3.93 23.44 5.20
N GLN A 51 -4.08 23.42 3.87
CA GLN A 51 -5.05 24.25 3.18
C GLN A 51 -6.42 23.54 3.06
N TRP A 52 -6.45 22.23 2.71
CA TRP A 52 -7.68 21.58 2.21
C TRP A 52 -7.96 20.16 2.76
N GLY A 53 -7.57 19.85 4.00
CA GLY A 53 -7.54 18.48 4.53
C GLY A 53 -8.82 17.62 4.38
N ARG A 54 -10.02 18.15 4.64
CA ARG A 54 -11.27 17.35 4.59
C ARG A 54 -11.90 17.30 3.19
N GLU A 55 -11.95 18.44 2.50
CA GLU A 55 -12.55 18.51 1.17
C GLU A 55 -11.79 17.66 0.15
N VAL A 56 -10.45 17.68 0.22
CA VAL A 56 -9.60 16.84 -0.65
C VAL A 56 -9.71 15.37 -0.29
N LEU A 57 -9.94 15.03 0.98
CA LEU A 57 -10.19 13.64 1.38
C LEU A 57 -11.46 13.09 0.74
N PHE A 58 -12.55 13.86 0.75
CA PHE A 58 -13.80 13.46 0.10
C PHE A 58 -13.66 13.43 -1.43
N ALA A 59 -13.10 14.48 -2.03
CA ALA A 59 -12.91 14.54 -3.49
C ALA A 59 -11.96 13.43 -3.99
N GLY A 60 -10.82 13.24 -3.30
CA GLY A 60 -9.85 12.19 -3.58
C GLY A 60 -10.42 10.80 -3.32
N GLY A 61 -11.22 10.62 -2.28
CA GLY A 61 -11.95 9.39 -1.99
C GLY A 61 -12.98 9.03 -3.05
N MET A 62 -13.72 10.01 -3.57
CA MET A 62 -14.68 9.82 -4.67
C MET A 62 -13.97 9.42 -5.96
N LEU A 63 -12.84 10.09 -6.27
CA LEU A 63 -11.98 9.73 -7.39
C LEU A 63 -11.42 8.30 -7.20
N TYR A 64 -10.99 7.96 -6.00
CA TYR A 64 -10.50 6.64 -5.65
C TYR A 64 -11.56 5.55 -5.87
N ILE A 65 -12.82 5.75 -5.46
CA ILE A 65 -13.93 4.82 -5.75
C ILE A 65 -14.04 4.54 -7.26
N LEU A 66 -13.99 5.59 -8.08
CA LEU A 66 -14.13 5.46 -9.54
C LEU A 66 -12.92 4.73 -10.15
N LEU A 67 -11.72 5.10 -9.74
CA LEU A 67 -10.48 4.48 -10.21
C LEU A 67 -10.39 3.00 -9.78
N LEU A 68 -10.76 2.69 -8.55
CA LEU A 68 -10.82 1.32 -8.04
C LEU A 68 -11.82 0.45 -8.80
N SER A 69 -12.88 1.06 -9.33
CA SER A 69 -13.88 0.37 -10.14
C SER A 69 -13.39 0.02 -11.55
N LEU A 70 -12.27 0.60 -12.00
CA LEU A 70 -11.70 0.30 -13.31
C LEU A 70 -10.71 -0.87 -13.22
N PRO A 71 -10.76 -1.83 -14.17
CA PRO A 71 -9.74 -2.87 -14.23
C PRO A 71 -8.38 -2.24 -14.61
N PHE A 72 -7.29 -2.88 -14.17
CA PHE A 72 -5.89 -2.49 -14.45
C PHE A 72 -5.40 -1.18 -13.81
N VAL A 73 -6.15 -0.58 -12.89
CA VAL A 73 -5.65 0.52 -12.05
C VAL A 73 -4.97 -0.04 -10.80
N PRO A 74 -3.76 0.44 -10.42
CA PRO A 74 -3.07 0.06 -9.18
C PRO A 74 -3.80 0.64 -7.95
N GLY A 75 -4.90 0.00 -7.57
CA GLY A 75 -5.82 0.49 -6.53
C GLY A 75 -5.28 0.38 -5.11
N VAL A 76 -4.38 -0.57 -4.84
CA VAL A 76 -3.75 -0.73 -3.52
C VAL A 76 -2.75 0.40 -3.28
N GLU A 77 -1.97 0.74 -4.30
CA GLU A 77 -0.96 1.78 -4.30
C GLU A 77 -1.60 3.16 -4.10
N LEU A 78 -2.72 3.43 -4.77
CA LEU A 78 -3.50 4.67 -4.58
C LEU A 78 -4.10 4.76 -3.17
N GLY A 79 -4.64 3.65 -2.66
CA GLY A 79 -5.16 3.58 -1.29
C GLY A 79 -4.07 3.86 -0.25
N LEU A 80 -2.90 3.23 -0.41
CA LEU A 80 -1.73 3.47 0.45
C LEU A 80 -1.23 4.90 0.36
N LEU A 81 -1.17 5.48 -0.84
CA LEU A 81 -0.80 6.88 -1.03
C LEU A 81 -1.75 7.76 -0.20
N LEU A 82 -3.06 7.63 -0.39
CA LEU A 82 -4.06 8.41 0.36
C LEU A 82 -3.93 8.18 1.89
N MET A 83 -3.62 6.96 2.36
CA MET A 83 -3.39 6.69 3.78
C MET A 83 -2.15 7.42 4.31
N CYS A 84 -1.08 7.50 3.53
CA CYS A 84 0.11 8.25 3.86
C CYS A 84 -0.15 9.77 3.90
N ILE A 85 -0.96 10.30 2.97
CA ILE A 85 -1.33 11.73 2.90
C ILE A 85 -2.16 12.16 4.11
N PHE A 86 -3.20 11.40 4.45
CA PHE A 86 -4.17 11.78 5.48
C PHE A 86 -3.85 11.20 6.87
N GLY A 87 -2.86 10.32 6.96
CA GLY A 87 -2.44 9.69 8.20
C GLY A 87 -3.53 8.80 8.81
N LYS A 88 -3.56 8.73 10.15
CA LYS A 88 -4.41 7.79 10.90
C LYS A 88 -5.91 7.89 10.58
N GLU A 89 -6.41 9.10 10.37
CA GLU A 89 -7.83 9.32 10.04
C GLU A 89 -8.16 8.81 8.63
N GLY A 90 -7.25 9.01 7.68
CA GLY A 90 -7.38 8.54 6.30
C GLY A 90 -7.59 7.03 6.19
N ILE A 91 -6.97 6.24 7.06
CA ILE A 91 -7.08 4.77 7.05
C ILE A 91 -8.54 4.32 7.10
N VAL A 92 -9.33 4.88 8.02
CA VAL A 92 -10.73 4.48 8.19
C VAL A 92 -11.58 4.92 6.99
N PHE A 93 -11.38 6.15 6.50
CA PHE A 93 -12.11 6.66 5.35
C PHE A 93 -11.80 5.89 4.07
N ILE A 94 -10.52 5.60 3.82
CA ILE A 94 -10.10 4.88 2.62
C ILE A 94 -10.63 3.46 2.64
N TYR A 95 -10.65 2.79 3.80
CA TYR A 95 -11.29 1.49 3.92
C TYR A 95 -12.76 1.53 3.48
N LEU A 96 -13.52 2.52 3.95
CA LEU A 96 -14.91 2.71 3.54
C LEU A 96 -15.03 2.98 2.03
N PHE A 97 -14.14 3.79 1.47
CA PHE A 97 -14.10 4.05 0.04
C PHE A 97 -13.71 2.81 -0.79
N THR A 98 -12.81 1.96 -0.30
CA THR A 98 -12.46 0.70 -0.96
C THR A 98 -13.67 -0.23 -1.02
N VAL A 99 -14.39 -0.39 0.10
CA VAL A 99 -15.62 -1.20 0.15
C VAL A 99 -16.68 -0.62 -0.79
N ALA A 100 -16.86 0.69 -0.80
CA ALA A 100 -17.79 1.37 -1.71
C ALA A 100 -17.41 1.18 -3.19
N GLY A 101 -16.13 1.33 -3.55
CA GLY A 101 -15.61 1.13 -4.90
C GLY A 101 -15.78 -0.29 -5.40
N LEU A 102 -15.46 -1.30 -4.57
CA LEU A 102 -15.65 -2.71 -4.92
C LEU A 102 -17.14 -3.05 -5.11
N THR A 103 -17.99 -2.52 -4.22
CA THR A 103 -19.44 -2.70 -4.32
C THR A 103 -19.97 -2.04 -5.60
N PHE A 104 -19.49 -0.84 -5.93
CA PHE A 104 -19.85 -0.12 -7.15
C PHE A 104 -19.41 -0.89 -8.40
N ALA A 105 -18.17 -1.38 -8.43
CA ALA A 105 -17.64 -2.21 -9.51
C ALA A 105 -18.49 -3.47 -9.73
N PHE A 106 -18.86 -4.15 -8.63
CA PHE A 106 -19.73 -5.33 -8.68
C PHE A 106 -21.12 -5.00 -9.22
N LEU A 107 -21.74 -3.90 -8.76
CA LEU A 107 -23.07 -3.49 -9.23
C LEU A 107 -23.05 -3.12 -10.72
N MET A 108 -22.03 -2.38 -11.17
CA MET A 108 -21.85 -2.03 -12.58
C MET A 108 -21.64 -3.27 -13.44
N GLY A 109 -20.79 -4.20 -13.02
CA GLY A 109 -20.60 -5.48 -13.71
C GLY A 109 -21.87 -6.33 -13.75
N ARG A 110 -22.68 -6.30 -12.69
CA ARG A 110 -23.95 -7.05 -12.61
C ARG A 110 -25.04 -6.47 -13.50
N TRP A 111 -25.03 -5.16 -13.76
CA TRP A 111 -26.00 -4.50 -14.65
C TRP A 111 -25.69 -4.66 -16.13
N LEU A 112 -24.49 -5.13 -16.51
CA LEU A 112 -24.22 -5.45 -17.91
C LEU A 112 -25.10 -6.62 -18.40
N PRO A 113 -25.91 -6.45 -19.46
CA PRO A 113 -26.75 -7.52 -19.99
C PRO A 113 -25.87 -8.63 -20.58
N LYS A 114 -26.13 -9.88 -20.18
CA LYS A 114 -25.42 -11.06 -20.71
C LYS A 114 -25.46 -11.13 -22.24
N ASN A 115 -26.60 -10.74 -22.82
CA ASN A 115 -26.83 -10.75 -24.26
C ASN A 115 -25.92 -9.74 -25.01
N TRP A 116 -25.62 -8.60 -24.38
CA TRP A 116 -24.73 -7.59 -24.95
C TRP A 116 -23.28 -8.08 -24.98
N ILE A 117 -22.85 -8.75 -23.90
CA ILE A 117 -21.52 -9.36 -23.82
C ILE A 117 -21.39 -10.49 -24.84
N ALA A 118 -22.39 -11.37 -24.94
CA ALA A 118 -22.39 -12.49 -25.89
C ALA A 118 -22.27 -12.01 -27.34
N SER A 119 -23.02 -10.97 -27.73
CA SER A 119 -22.98 -10.41 -29.09
C SER A 119 -21.66 -9.74 -29.50
N ARG A 120 -20.75 -9.47 -28.56
CA ARG A 120 -19.47 -8.80 -28.80
C ARG A 120 -18.28 -9.76 -28.85
N LEU A 121 -18.52 -11.04 -28.54
CA LEU A 121 -17.53 -12.11 -28.53
C LEU A 121 -17.62 -13.02 -29.78
N GLU A 122 -18.67 -12.88 -30.59
CA GLU A 122 -18.82 -13.45 -31.94
C GLU A 122 -18.22 -12.50 -32.99
#